data_AF-X0XES1-F1
#
_entry.id   AF-X0XES1-F1
#
_cell.length_a   1.000
_cell.length_b   1.000
_cell.length_c   1.000
_cell.angle_alpha   90.00
_cell.angle_beta   90.00
_cell.angle_gamma   90.00
#
_symmetry.space_group_name_H-M   'P 1'
#
loop_
_entity.id
_entity.type
_entity.pdbx_description
1 polymer ?
#
loop_
_entity_poly.entity_id
_entity_poly.type
_entity_poly.pdbx_seq_one_letter_code
_entity_poly.pdbx_strand_id
1 'polypeptide(L)' 'MNTIIRRDSPLTLSYQLKQILEEMVSSGKYKIGDPFPTERDIAEQFGVSRITVREAIGHLVYQGILR' A
#
# COMPACT_ATOMS: atom_id res chain seq x y z
N MET A 1 8.08 7.25 -8.59
CA MET A 1 6.79 6.62 -8.26
C MET A 1 6.81 5.22 -8.83
N ASN A 2 7.19 4.25 -8.01
CA ASN A 2 6.98 2.85 -8.36
C ASN A 2 5.50 2.52 -8.11
N THR A 3 4.78 2.08 -9.14
CA THR A 3 3.34 1.77 -9.03
C THR A 3 3.01 0.35 -9.49
N ILE A 4 4.02 -0.46 -9.78
CA ILE A 4 3.87 -1.77 -10.41
C ILE A 4 4.27 -2.87 -9.42
N ILE A 5 3.40 -3.86 -9.26
CA ILE A 5 3.71 -5.08 -8.52
C ILE A 5 4.36 -6.11 -9.46
N ARG A 6 5.57 -6.55 -9.10
CA ARG A 6 6.37 -7.51 -9.83
C ARG A 6 6.19 -8.90 -9.22
N ARG A 7 5.45 -9.78 -9.91
CA ARG A 7 5.21 -11.17 -9.44
C ARG A 7 6.40 -12.11 -9.69
N ASP A 8 7.33 -11.69 -10.54
CA ASP A 8 8.61 -12.34 -10.85
C ASP A 8 9.73 -11.97 -9.86
N SER A 9 9.43 -11.12 -8.87
CA SER A 9 10.39 -10.65 -7.88
C SER A 9 10.52 -11.61 -6.69
N PRO A 10 11.70 -11.73 -6.05
CA PRO A 10 11.85 -12.45 -4.80
C PRO A 10 11.14 -11.77 -3.60
N LEU A 11 10.68 -10.52 -3.78
CA LEU A 11 9.96 -9.78 -2.74
C LEU A 11 8.49 -10.20 -2.68
N THR A 12 7.94 -10.29 -1.47
CA THR A 12 6.51 -10.59 -1.29
C THR A 12 5.64 -9.47 -1.85
N LEU A 13 4.42 -9.83 -2.28
CA LEU A 13 3.46 -8.85 -2.82
C LEU A 13 3.08 -7.79 -1.76
N SER A 14 2.96 -8.18 -0.48
CA SER A 14 2.66 -7.25 0.61
C SER A 14 3.80 -6.27 0.85
N TYR A 15 5.06 -6.72 0.77
CA TYR A 15 6.20 -5.82 0.89
C TYR A 15 6.27 -4.82 -0.26
N GLN A 16 6.10 -5.29 -1.50
CA GLN A 16 6.09 -4.40 -2.66
C GLN A 16 4.95 -3.38 -2.59
N LEU A 17 3.75 -3.82 -2.23
CA LEU A 17 2.60 -2.94 -2.04
C LEU A 17 2.86 -1.92 -0.93
N LYS A 18 3.47 -2.33 0.19
CA LYS A 18 3.83 -1.44 1.30
C LYS A 18 4.73 -0.30 0.82
N GLN A 19 5.74 -0.58 0.00
CA GLN A 19 6.62 0.45 -0.57
C GLN A 19 5.85 1.42 -1.47
N ILE A 20 4.97 0.91 -2.34
CA ILE A 20 4.15 1.73 -3.22
C ILE A 20 3.24 2.66 -2.40
N LEU A 21 2.57 2.12 -1.39
CA LEU A 21 1.67 2.89 -0.52
C LEU A 21 2.44 3.94 0.31
N GLU A 22 3.64 3.61 0.79
CA GLU A 22 4.53 4.54 1.48
C GLU A 22 4.94 5.72 0.58
N GLU A 23 5.31 5.44 -0.67
CA GLU A 23 5.57 6.47 -1.69
C GLU A 23 4.33 7.34 -1.95
N MET A 24 3.15 6.72 -2.04
CA MET A 24 1.89 7.43 -2.26
C MET A 24 1.58 8.42 -1.12
N VAL A 25 1.77 8.00 0.13
CA VAL A 25 1.56 8.85 1.31
C VAL A 25 2.64 9.95 1.37
N SER A 26 3.91 9.60 1.20
CA SER A 26 5.02 10.56 1.29
C SER A 26 5.08 11.56 0.14
N SER A 27 4.48 11.26 -1.01
CA SER A 27 4.36 12.19 -2.14
C SER A 27 3.52 13.45 -1.85
N GLY A 28 2.84 13.50 -0.70
CA GLY A 28 1.97 14.62 -0.32
C GLY A 28 0.63 14.64 -1.05
N LYS A 29 0.31 13.59 -1.81
CA LYS A 29 -0.96 13.42 -2.51
C LYS A 29 -2.14 13.28 -1.55
N TYR A 30 -1.91 12.74 -0.36
CA TYR A 30 -2.89 12.60 0.71
C TYR A 30 -2.48 13.50 1.87
N LYS A 31 -3.35 14.42 2.27
CA LYS A 31 -3.16 15.21 3.49
C LYS A 31 -3.66 14.44 4.70
N ILE A 32 -3.23 14.88 5.88
CA ILE A 32 -3.76 14.36 7.15
C ILE A 32 -5.27 14.58 7.17
N GLY A 33 -6.03 13.49 7.34
CA GLY A 33 -7.48 13.50 7.36
C GLY A 33 -8.14 13.32 5.98
N ASP A 34 -7.37 13.29 4.89
CA ASP A 34 -7.93 12.93 3.58
C ASP A 34 -8.33 11.45 3.56
N PRO A 35 -9.43 11.10 2.87
CA PRO A 35 -9.82 9.72 2.70
C PRO A 35 -8.74 8.95 1.93
N PHE A 36 -8.19 7.93 2.59
CA PHE A 36 -7.30 6.97 1.95
C PHE A 36 -8.13 5.88 1.24
N PRO A 37 -7.65 5.31 0.10
CA PRO A 37 -8.35 4.20 -0.55
C PRO A 37 -8.61 3.04 0.42
N THR A 38 -9.77 2.39 0.30
CA THR A 38 -10.09 1.26 1.18
C THR A 38 -9.25 0.02 0.83
N GLU A 39 -9.15 -0.95 1.75
CA GLU A 39 -8.47 -2.22 1.48
C GLU A 39 -8.97 -2.88 0.18
N ARG A 40 -10.28 -2.76 -0.10
CA ARG A 40 -10.89 -3.30 -1.31
C ARG A 40 -10.42 -2.57 -2.55
N ASP A 41 -10.44 -1.23 -2.54
CA ASP A 41 -10.08 -0.43 -3.71
C ASP A 41 -8.60 -0.66 -4.07
N ILE A 42 -7.74 -0.77 -3.06
CA ILE A 42 -6.32 -1.08 -3.25
C ILE A 42 -6.15 -2.50 -3.81
N ALA A 43 -6.88 -3.49 -3.28
CA ALA A 43 -6.83 -4.86 -3.77
C ALA A 43 -7.21 -4.95 -5.26
N GLU A 44 -8.28 -4.26 -5.65
CA GLU A 44 -8.75 -4.19 -7.03
C GLU A 44 -7.76 -3.44 -7.93
N GLN A 45 -7.24 -2.29 -7.47
CA GLN A 45 -6.29 -1.48 -8.23
C GLN A 45 -4.98 -2.21 -8.53
N PHE A 46 -4.45 -2.96 -7.57
CA PHE A 46 -3.14 -3.62 -7.69
C PHE A 46 -3.26 -5.11 -8.03
N GLY A 47 -4.48 -5.65 -8.15
CA GLY A 47 -4.72 -7.05 -8.49
C GLY A 47 -4.20 -8.04 -7.45
N VAL A 48 -4.26 -7.68 -6.16
CA VAL A 48 -3.78 -8.50 -5.04
C VAL A 48 -4.92 -8.89 -4.11
N SER A 49 -4.67 -9.85 -3.21
CA SER A 49 -5.69 -10.23 -2.21
C SER A 49 -5.86 -9.14 -1.15
N ARG A 50 -7.06 -9.03 -0.55
CA ARG A 50 -7.29 -8.11 0.58
C ARG A 50 -6.41 -8.42 1.79
N ILE A 51 -6.01 -9.68 1.97
CA ILE A 51 -5.07 -10.08 3.04
C ILE A 51 -3.71 -9.43 2.81
N THR A 52 -3.20 -9.49 1.58
CA THR A 52 -1.95 -8.83 1.17
C THR A 52 -2.00 -7.32 1.39
N VAL A 53 -3.14 -6.69 1.08
CA VAL A 53 -3.36 -5.26 1.35
C VAL A 53 -3.33 -4.97 2.84
N ARG A 54 -4.06 -5.74 3.64
CA ARG A 54 -4.12 -5.58 5.09
C ARG A 54 -2.75 -5.70 5.74
N GLU A 55 -1.93 -6.66 5.31
CA GLU A 55 -0.54 -6.78 5.77
C GLU A 55 0.25 -5.51 5.46
N ALA A 56 0.21 -5.04 4.21
CA ALA A 56 0.93 -3.84 3.78
C ALA A 56 0.50 -2.59 4.58
N ILE A 57 -0.81 -2.37 4.73
CA ILE A 57 -1.35 -1.27 5.52
C ILE A 57 -0.98 -1.43 7.00
N GLY A 58 -1.10 -2.64 7.56
CA GLY A 58 -0.75 -2.94 8.94
C GLY A 58 0.70 -2.57 9.26
N HIS A 59 1.63 -2.81 8.34
CA HIS A 59 3.01 -2.35 8.48
C HIS A 59 3.12 -0.82 8.51
N LEU A 60 2.42 -0.11 7.63
CA LEU A 60 2.43 1.36 7.61
C LEU A 60 1.79 1.96 8.87
N VAL A 61 0.73 1.35 9.39
CA VAL A 61 0.10 1.73 10.65
C VAL A 61 1.05 1.49 11.82
N TYR A 62 1.70 0.32 11.86
CA TYR A 62 2.71 0.01 12.88
C TYR A 62 3.89 1.00 12.86
N GLN A 63 4.31 1.46 11.68
CA GLN A 63 5.33 2.49 11.51
C GLN A 63 4.83 3.92 11.80
N GLY A 64 3.54 4.11 12.09
CA GLY A 64 2.93 5.42 12.35
C GLY A 64 2.76 6.30 11.12
N ILE A 65 2.89 5.73 9.91
CA ILE A 65 2.73 6.41 8.62
C ILE A 65 1.24 6.57 8.27
N LEU A 66 0.42 5.58 8.61
CA LEU A 66 -1.03 5.59 8.47
C LEU A 66 -1.71 5.49 9.85
N ARG A 67 -2.95 5.96 9.96
CA ARG A 67 -3.81 5.86 11.16
C ARG A 67 -5.26 5.61 10.78
#